data_AF-A0A5S9M5S4-F1
#
_entry.id   AF-A0A5S9M5S4-F1
#
_cell.length_a   1.000
_cell.length_b   1.000
_cell.length_c   1.000
_cell.angle_alpha   90.00
_cell.angle_beta   90.00
_cell.angle_gamma   90.00
#
_symmetry.space_group_name_H-M   'P 1'
#
loop_
_entity.id
_entity.type
_entity.pdbx_description
1 polymer ?
#
loop_
_entity_poly.entity_id
_entity_poly.type
_entity_poly.pdbx_seq_one_letter_code
_entity_poly.pdbx_strand_id
1 'polypeptide(L)'
;MSGQLTYQVCDVSDAGQIKALVQAAAGDEKCLDILVNNTGGPKTGTLDTLTDEDWIESFQLHLLSYIRLLKEALPYLKKNAAHVC
;
A
#
# COMPACT_ATOMS: atom_id res chain seq x y z
N MET A 1 9.82 -12.23 23.77
CA MET A 1 8.95 -11.14 23.27
C MET A 1 7.81 -11.79 22.51
N SER A 2 6.54 -11.50 22.85
CA SER A 2 5.40 -11.91 22.03
C SER A 2 5.10 -10.81 21.02
N GLY A 3 5.10 -11.14 19.72
CA GLY A 3 4.56 -10.26 18.70
C GLY A 3 3.05 -10.45 18.58
N GLN A 4 2.33 -9.38 18.27
CA GLN A 4 0.92 -9.45 17.87
C GLN A 4 0.85 -9.42 16.35
N LEU A 5 0.03 -10.30 15.77
CA LEU A 5 -0.26 -10.31 14.34
C LEU A 5 -1.73 -9.96 14.15
N THR A 6 -2.00 -8.96 13.32
CA THR A 6 -3.33 -8.61 12.83
C THR A 6 -3.31 -8.57 11.31
N TYR A 7 -4.46 -8.76 10.69
CA TYR A 7 -4.61 -8.64 9.24
C TYR A 7 -5.95 -8.00 8.91
N GLN A 8 -5.99 -7.36 7.75
CA GLN A 8 -7.20 -6.80 7.17
C GLN A 8 -7.12 -6.94 5.66
N VAL A 9 -8.19 -7.47 5.06
CA VAL A 9 -8.32 -7.53 3.60
C VAL A 9 -8.50 -6.10 3.07
N CYS A 10 -7.69 -5.73 2.08
CA CYS A 10 -7.71 -4.40 1.48
C CYS A 10 -7.44 -4.51 -0.02
N ASP A 11 -8.36 -4.01 -0.82
CA ASP A 11 -8.08 -3.65 -2.21
C ASP A 11 -7.32 -2.32 -2.23
N VAL A 12 -6.05 -2.35 -2.62
CA VAL A 12 -5.17 -1.19 -2.64
C VAL A 12 -5.46 -0.23 -3.82
N SER A 13 -6.37 -0.60 -4.73
CA SER A 13 -6.92 0.33 -5.72
C SER A 13 -8.01 1.23 -5.13
N ASP A 14 -8.63 0.83 -4.02
CA ASP A 14 -9.68 1.56 -3.32
C ASP A 14 -9.11 2.46 -2.22
N ALA A 15 -9.25 3.78 -2.39
CA ALA A 15 -8.72 4.76 -1.44
C ALA A 15 -9.40 4.70 -0.06
N GLY A 16 -10.66 4.30 0.02
CA GLY A 16 -11.39 4.14 1.28
C GLY A 16 -10.89 2.94 2.08
N GLN A 17 -10.61 1.82 1.41
CA GLN A 17 -10.04 0.63 2.03
C GLN A 17 -8.60 0.87 2.51
N ILE A 18 -7.78 1.57 1.73
CA ILE A 18 -6.44 2.01 2.15
C ILE A 18 -6.50 2.82 3.44
N LYS A 19 -7.43 3.79 3.50
CA LYS A 19 -7.63 4.61 4.68
C LYS A 19 -8.00 3.79 5.91
N ALA A 20 -8.96 2.89 5.77
CA ALA A 20 -9.38 2.01 6.86
C ALA A 20 -8.22 1.12 7.34
N LEU A 21 -7.43 0.55 6.42
CA LEU A 21 -6.28 -0.29 6.73
C LEU A 21 -5.22 0.47 7.53
N VAL A 22 -4.81 1.65 7.05
CA VAL A 22 -3.76 2.44 7.72
C VAL A 22 -4.21 2.90 9.10
N GLN A 23 -5.47 3.28 9.25
CA GLN A 23 -6.02 3.67 10.55
C GLN A 23 -6.06 2.49 11.54
N ALA A 24 -6.46 1.31 11.08
CA ALA A 24 -6.44 0.10 11.89
C ALA A 24 -5.02 -0.29 12.29
N ALA A 25 -4.05 -0.19 11.37
CA ALA A 25 -2.64 -0.51 11.63
C ALA A 25 -1.97 0.47 12.60
N ALA A 26 -2.27 1.77 12.49
CA ALA A 26 -1.69 2.79 13.35
C ALA A 26 -2.21 2.71 14.81
N GLY A 27 -3.40 2.13 15.01
CA GLY A 27 -4.01 1.92 16.32
C GLY A 27 -4.16 3.19 17.17
N ASP A 28 -4.31 3.00 18.49
CA ASP A 28 -4.46 4.10 19.45
C ASP A 28 -3.18 4.92 19.61
N GLU A 29 -2.01 4.27 19.43
CA GLU A 29 -0.70 4.92 19.50
C GLU A 29 -0.46 5.86 18.31
N LYS A 30 -1.25 5.71 17.24
CA LYS A 30 -1.19 6.50 16.00
C LYS A 30 0.25 6.58 15.49
N CYS A 31 0.93 5.45 15.41
CA CYS A 31 2.34 5.37 15.05
C CYS A 31 2.59 4.18 14.12
N LEU A 32 3.49 4.36 13.14
CA LEU A 32 3.96 3.32 12.23
C LEU A 32 5.47 3.48 12.09
N ASP A 33 6.22 2.37 12.13
CA ASP A 33 7.67 2.38 11.97
C ASP A 33 8.12 1.99 10.56
N ILE A 34 7.37 1.08 9.93
CA ILE A 34 7.71 0.52 8.62
C ILE A 34 6.45 0.40 7.78
N LEU A 35 6.52 0.88 6.54
CA LEU A 35 5.55 0.57 5.49
C LEU A 35 6.27 -0.26 4.42
N VAL A 36 5.75 -1.46 4.15
CA VAL A 36 6.18 -2.30 3.03
C VAL A 36 5.05 -2.34 2.02
N ASN A 37 5.28 -1.80 0.83
CA ASN A 37 4.32 -1.94 -0.25
C ASN A 37 4.71 -3.13 -1.14
N ASN A 38 3.89 -4.18 -1.10
CA ASN A 38 4.10 -5.36 -1.92
C ASN A 38 2.77 -5.78 -2.56
N THR A 39 2.59 -5.42 -3.82
CA THR A 39 1.47 -5.85 -4.67
C THR A 39 1.92 -6.93 -5.65
N GLY A 40 0.97 -7.76 -6.11
CA GLY A 40 1.24 -8.74 -7.17
C GLY A 40 1.72 -8.05 -8.44
N GLY A 41 2.59 -8.73 -9.21
CA GLY A 41 3.17 -8.20 -10.44
C GLY A 41 2.12 -7.84 -11.50
N PRO A 42 2.46 -6.95 -12.45
CA PRO A 42 1.58 -6.64 -13.57
C PRO A 42 1.30 -7.91 -14.39
N LYS A 43 0.22 -7.86 -15.18
CA LYS A 43 -0.10 -8.92 -16.14
C LYS A 43 1.14 -9.26 -16.98
N THR A 44 1.52 -10.53 -17.00
CA THR A 44 2.68 -10.99 -17.76
C THR A 44 2.38 -10.96 -19.25
N GLY A 45 3.28 -10.38 -20.04
CA GLY A 45 3.19 -10.33 -21.50
C GLY A 45 4.38 -9.63 -22.13
N THR A 46 4.43 -9.64 -23.46
CA THR A 46 5.35 -8.84 -24.28
C THR A 46 4.66 -7.57 -24.77
N LEU A 47 5.43 -6.63 -25.32
CA LEU A 47 4.92 -5.35 -25.84
C LEU A 47 3.82 -5.51 -26.89
N ASP A 48 3.88 -6.55 -27.72
CA ASP A 48 2.90 -6.86 -28.77
C ASP A 48 1.63 -7.57 -28.25
N THR A 49 1.65 -8.06 -27.02
CA THR A 49 0.52 -8.80 -26.41
C THR A 49 -0.24 -8.01 -25.35
N LEU A 50 0.38 -6.98 -24.77
CA LEU A 50 -0.22 -6.13 -23.75
C LEU A 50 -0.96 -4.95 -24.40
N THR A 51 -2.16 -4.68 -23.91
CA THR A 51 -2.95 -3.52 -24.37
C THR A 51 -2.62 -2.28 -23.55
N ASP A 52 -3.03 -1.10 -24.02
CA ASP A 52 -2.88 0.15 -23.27
C ASP A 52 -3.61 0.07 -21.91
N GLU A 53 -4.74 -0.63 -21.85
CA GLU A 53 -5.48 -0.88 -20.60
C GLU A 53 -4.67 -1.70 -19.60
N ASP A 54 -3.93 -2.73 -20.06
CA ASP A 54 -3.05 -3.53 -19.19
C ASP A 54 -1.96 -2.65 -18.54
N TRP A 55 -1.44 -1.67 -19.29
CA TRP A 55 -0.46 -0.70 -18.78
C TRP A 55 -1.09 0.29 -17.80
N ILE A 56 -2.29 0.79 -18.09
CA ILE A 56 -3.03 1.68 -17.19
C ILE A 56 -3.34 0.97 -15.88
N GLU A 57 -3.79 -0.28 -15.93
CA GLU A 57 -4.06 -1.10 -14.74
C GLU A 57 -2.79 -1.30 -13.91
N SER A 58 -1.66 -1.62 -14.55
CA SER A 58 -0.36 -1.70 -13.89
C SER A 58 0.01 -0.38 -13.20
N PHE A 59 -0.15 0.76 -13.87
CA PHE A 59 0.14 2.07 -13.28
C PHE A 59 -0.75 2.38 -12.07
N GLN A 60 -2.05 2.06 -12.15
CA GLN A 60 -2.99 2.21 -11.03
C GLN A 60 -2.59 1.34 -9.84
N LEU A 61 -2.30 0.06 -10.10
CA LEU A 61 -2.00 -0.92 -9.05
C LEU A 61 -0.65 -0.69 -8.41
N HIS A 62 0.39 -0.35 -9.17
CA HIS A 62 1.76 -0.29 -8.64
C HIS A 62 2.14 1.10 -8.16
N LEU A 63 1.89 2.13 -8.97
CA LEU A 63 2.32 3.48 -8.62
C LEU A 63 1.28 4.23 -7.80
N LEU A 64 0.03 4.24 -8.25
CA LEU A 64 -0.99 5.06 -7.59
C LEU A 64 -1.42 4.47 -6.25
N SER A 65 -1.50 3.14 -6.12
CA SER A 65 -1.73 2.50 -4.82
C SER A 65 -0.62 2.86 -3.82
N TYR A 66 0.64 2.85 -4.26
CA TYR A 66 1.80 3.23 -3.44
C TYR A 66 1.71 4.66 -2.94
N ILE A 67 1.44 5.60 -3.85
CA ILE A 67 1.30 7.01 -3.49
C ILE A 67 0.14 7.19 -2.49
N ARG A 68 -0.99 6.49 -2.68
CA ARG A 68 -2.15 6.59 -1.78
C ARG A 68 -1.84 6.02 -0.39
N LEU A 69 -1.26 4.83 -0.32
CA LEU A 69 -0.81 4.21 0.94
C LEU A 69 0.18 5.11 1.67
N LEU A 70 1.20 5.61 0.96
CA LEU A 70 2.20 6.49 1.55
C LEU A 70 1.58 7.79 2.07
N LYS A 71 0.70 8.44 1.29
CA LYS A 71 0.04 9.68 1.74
C LYS A 71 -0.76 9.49 3.02
N GLU A 72 -1.45 8.36 3.15
CA GLU A 72 -2.24 8.06 4.36
C GLU A 72 -1.35 7.64 5.53
N ALA A 73 -0.27 6.89 5.28
CA ALA A 73 0.64 6.42 6.33
C ALA A 73 1.61 7.50 6.83
N LEU A 74 1.95 8.48 5.99
CA LEU A 74 2.99 9.48 6.25
C LEU A 74 2.82 10.25 7.57
N PRO A 75 1.61 10.67 8.00
CA PRO A 75 1.42 11.32 9.29
C PRO A 75 1.82 10.45 10.50
N TYR A 76 1.69 9.13 10.37
CA TYR A 76 2.03 8.16 11.42
C TYR A 76 3.51 7.78 11.36
N LEU A 77 4.06 7.66 10.15
CA LEU A 77 5.48 7.36 9.90
C LEU A 77 6.39 8.50 10.37
N LYS A 78 6.00 9.77 10.19
CA LYS A 78 6.79 10.94 10.59
C LYS A 78 7.04 11.08 12.09
N LYS A 79 6.32 10.31 12.93
CA LYS A 79 6.50 10.37 14.38
C LYS A 79 7.79 9.67 14.83
N ASN A 80 8.31 8.74 14.03
CA ASN A 80 9.55 8.00 14.28
C ASN A 80 10.53 8.16 13.11
N ALA A 81 11.75 7.65 13.24
CA ALA A 81 12.71 7.52 12.13
C ALA A 81 12.31 6.36 11.19
N ALA A 82 11.07 6.43 10.70
CA ALA A 82 10.42 5.36 9.97
C ALA A 82 11.01 5.12 8.57
N HIS A 83 10.84 3.90 8.06
CA HIS A 83 11.34 3.47 6.76
C HIS A 83 10.18 3.09 5.82
N VAL A 84 10.36 3.37 4.52
CA VAL A 84 9.39 3.04 3.47
C VAL A 84 10.11 2.22 2.41
N CYS A 85 9.62 1.00 2.17
CA CYS A 85 10.08 0.10 1.12
C CYS A 85 9.01 -0.03 0.03
#